data_AF-A0A814H060-F1
#
_entry.id   AF-A0A814H060-F1
#
_cell.length_a   1.000
_cell.length_b   1.000
_cell.length_c   1.000
_cell.angle_alpha   90.00
_cell.angle_beta   90.00
_cell.angle_gamma   90.00
#
_symmetry.space_group_name_H-M   'P 1'
#
loop_
_entity.id
_entity.type
_entity.pdbx_description
1 polymer ?
#
loop_
_entity_poly.entity_id
_entity_poly.type
_entity_poly.pdbx_seq_one_letter_code
_entity_poly.pdbx_strand_id
1 'polypeptide(L)'
;MFGFGGSNKSATNTPTQPPTPSFEDQVPTLREFLREYNRISEVCFNDCINDFSGKAGVSSAEGLCVGFCLEKFLKVTQRISQRFQEHQMLMNENQMIVGKKTGLFK
;
A
#
# COMPACT_ATOMS: atom_id res chain seq x y z
N MET A 1 -22.37 -24.88 59.77
CA MET A 1 -21.06 -24.20 59.69
C MET A 1 -20.15 -25.08 58.85
N PHE A 2 -19.69 -24.77 57.64
CA PHE A 2 -19.87 -23.65 56.72
C PHE A 2 -19.88 -24.23 55.31
N GLY A 3 -20.79 -23.77 54.45
CA GLY A 3 -20.67 -23.96 53.01
C GLY A 3 -19.71 -22.93 52.41
N PHE A 4 -18.90 -23.37 51.47
CA PHE A 4 -18.24 -22.52 50.46
C PHE A 4 -18.68 -23.12 49.11
N GLY A 5 -19.47 -22.48 48.25
CA GLY A 5 -19.64 -21.04 48.06
C GLY A 5 -18.70 -20.56 46.95
N GLY A 6 -19.12 -20.78 45.70
CA GLY A 6 -19.04 -19.87 44.54
C GLY A 6 -17.75 -19.12 44.13
N SER A 7 -17.61 -19.03 42.79
CA SER A 7 -16.89 -18.00 42.01
C SER A 7 -15.38 -18.22 41.85
N ASN A 8 -14.76 -18.21 40.67
CA ASN A 8 -15.01 -17.37 39.49
C ASN A 8 -14.53 -18.11 38.21
N LYS A 9 -15.44 -18.42 37.27
CA LYS A 9 -15.03 -18.54 35.86
C LYS A 9 -14.87 -17.11 35.37
N SER A 10 -13.64 -16.60 35.38
CA SER A 10 -13.31 -15.34 34.73
C SER A 10 -13.70 -15.45 33.26
N ALA A 11 -14.81 -14.81 32.91
CA ALA A 11 -15.11 -14.40 31.56
C ALA A 11 -13.98 -13.49 31.09
N THR A 12 -13.00 -14.06 30.40
CA THR A 12 -12.08 -13.27 29.60
C THR A 12 -12.89 -12.78 28.40
N ASN A 13 -13.47 -11.60 28.53
CA ASN A 13 -13.90 -10.80 27.39
C ASN A 13 -12.61 -10.42 26.64
N THR A 14 -12.13 -11.31 25.79
CA THR A 14 -11.13 -10.95 24.79
C THR A 14 -11.85 -10.11 23.75
N PRO A 15 -11.44 -8.84 23.51
CA PRO A 15 -11.88 -8.12 22.33
C PRO A 15 -11.53 -8.98 21.13
N THR A 16 -12.52 -9.34 20.32
CA THR A 16 -12.32 -10.10 19.08
C THR A 16 -11.23 -9.41 18.27
N GLN A 17 -10.03 -9.96 18.26
CA GLN A 17 -8.99 -9.48 17.36
C GLN A 17 -9.49 -9.75 15.93
N PRO A 18 -9.33 -8.80 14.99
CA PRO A 18 -9.58 -9.10 13.58
C PRO A 18 -8.75 -10.33 13.20
N PRO A 19 -9.27 -11.23 12.34
CA PRO A 19 -8.53 -12.41 11.93
C PRO A 19 -7.15 -11.97 11.41
N THR A 20 -6.09 -12.53 11.98
CA THR A 20 -4.74 -12.34 11.45
C THR A 20 -4.76 -12.78 10.00
N PRO A 21 -4.38 -11.92 9.04
CA PRO A 21 -4.46 -12.28 7.62
C PRO A 21 -3.63 -13.53 7.42
N SER A 22 -4.27 -14.58 6.90
CA SER A 22 -3.56 -15.81 6.56
C SER A 22 -2.46 -15.49 5.56
N PHE A 23 -1.38 -16.28 5.52
CA PHE A 23 -0.31 -16.07 4.54
C PHE A 23 -0.86 -16.01 3.11
N GLU A 24 -1.91 -16.78 2.83
CA GLU A 24 -2.60 -16.83 1.54
C GLU A 24 -3.20 -15.48 1.13
N ASP A 25 -3.73 -14.71 2.09
CA ASP A 25 -4.25 -13.36 1.86
C ASP A 25 -3.15 -12.32 1.57
N GLN A 26 -1.91 -12.62 1.97
CA GLN A 26 -0.75 -11.73 1.78
C GLN A 26 0.01 -12.02 0.47
N VAL A 27 -0.21 -13.19 -0.15
CA VAL A 27 0.44 -13.53 -1.43
C VAL A 27 0.14 -12.50 -2.54
N PRO A 28 -1.11 -11.99 -2.71
CA PRO A 28 -1.39 -10.97 -3.71
C PRO A 28 -0.63 -9.66 -3.47
N THR A 29 -0.53 -9.21 -2.22
CA THR A 29 0.15 -7.94 -1.88
C THR A 29 1.66 -8.06 -2.07
N LEU A 30 2.24 -9.22 -1.74
CA LEU A 30 3.65 -9.50 -1.99
C LEU A 30 3.95 -9.55 -3.48
N ARG A 31 3.09 -10.18 -4.29
CA ARG A 31 3.24 -10.21 -5.75
C ARG A 31 3.22 -8.81 -6.36
N GLU A 32 2.32 -7.96 -5.89
CA GLU A 32 2.25 -6.57 -6.34
C GLU A 32 3.49 -5.78 -5.91
N PHE A 33 3.98 -5.99 -4.70
CA PHE A 33 5.24 -5.41 -4.24
C PHE A 33 6.43 -5.80 -5.13
N LEU A 34 6.55 -7.08 -5.49
CA LEU A 34 7.64 -7.55 -6.36
C LEU A 34 7.54 -6.98 -7.77
N ARG A 35 6.32 -6.81 -8.29
CA ARG A 35 6.10 -6.13 -9.58
C ARG A 35 6.58 -4.69 -9.52
N GLU A 36 6.21 -3.96 -8.46
CA GLU A 36 6.60 -2.57 -8.30
C GLU A 36 8.11 -2.43 -8.06
N TYR A 37 8.72 -3.33 -7.30
CA TYR A 37 10.16 -3.40 -7.12
C TYR A 37 10.90 -3.51 -8.47
N ASN A 38 10.47 -4.43 -9.33
CA ASN A 38 11.07 -4.60 -10.66
C ASN A 38 10.91 -3.33 -11.50
N ARG A 39 9.73 -2.71 -11.47
CA ARG A 39 9.47 -1.46 -12.18
C ARG A 39 10.39 -0.32 -11.73
N ILE A 40 10.54 -0.12 -10.42
CA ILE A 40 11.42 0.91 -9.86
C ILE A 40 12.86 0.64 -10.28
N SER A 41 13.29 -0.62 -10.22
CA SER A 41 14.66 -1.00 -10.58
C SER A 41 14.97 -0.66 -12.04
N GLU A 42 14.05 -0.93 -12.97
CA GLU A 42 14.20 -0.61 -14.39
C GLU A 42 14.23 0.90 -14.63
N VAL A 43 13.29 1.64 -14.05
CA VAL A 43 13.21 3.10 -14.21
C VAL A 43 14.48 3.77 -13.69
N CYS A 44 14.89 3.43 -12.46
CA CYS A 44 16.08 4.06 -11.87
C CYS A 44 17.37 3.63 -12.56
N PHE A 45 17.45 2.41 -13.08
CA PHE A 45 18.60 2.00 -13.88
C PHE A 45 18.71 2.82 -15.16
N ASN A 46 17.61 2.93 -15.92
CA ASN A 46 17.58 3.67 -17.19
C ASN A 46 17.82 5.18 -17.01
N ASP A 47 17.36 5.77 -15.91
CA ASP A 47 17.50 7.20 -15.66
C ASP A 47 18.89 7.57 -15.09
N CYS A 48 19.50 6.70 -14.28
CA CYS A 48 20.68 7.04 -13.50
C CYS A 48 21.98 6.38 -13.95
N ILE A 49 21.94 5.18 -14.54
CA ILE A 49 23.16 4.47 -14.96
C ILE A 49 23.42 4.81 -16.42
N ASN A 50 24.41 5.66 -16.66
CA ASN A 50 24.71 6.19 -17.98
C ASN A 50 26.19 6.11 -18.36
N ASP A 51 27.09 5.82 -17.42
CA ASP A 51 28.51 5.68 -17.70
C ASP A 51 28.99 4.24 -17.49
N PHE A 52 29.38 3.60 -18.60
CA PHE A 52 29.94 2.23 -18.60
C PHE A 52 31.46 2.23 -18.78
N SER A 53 32.12 3.38 -18.67
CA SER A 53 33.55 3.53 -18.96
C SER A 53 34.45 3.11 -17.78
N GLY A 54 33.89 3.02 -16.57
CA GLY A 54 34.63 2.76 -15.34
C GLY A 54 34.86 1.28 -15.05
N LYS A 55 36.12 0.88 -14.81
CA LYS A 55 36.46 -0.45 -14.25
C LYS A 55 35.95 -0.66 -12.82
N ALA A 56 35.57 0.42 -12.12
CA ALA A 56 35.21 0.42 -10.70
C ALA A 56 33.71 0.21 -10.42
N GLY A 57 32.87 0.02 -11.44
CA GLY A 57 31.42 -0.10 -11.28
C GLY A 57 30.73 1.27 -11.19
N VAL A 58 29.64 1.34 -10.42
CA VAL A 58 28.76 2.51 -10.31
C VAL A 58 29.50 3.71 -9.71
N SER A 59 29.42 4.87 -10.39
CA SER A 59 30.01 6.12 -9.91
C SER A 59 29.29 6.65 -8.67
N SER A 60 29.96 7.47 -7.86
CA SER A 60 29.33 8.12 -6.69
C SER A 60 28.15 9.01 -7.09
N ALA A 61 28.23 9.66 -8.25
CA ALA A 61 27.14 10.48 -8.80
C ALA A 61 25.92 9.61 -9.20
N GLU A 62 26.16 8.45 -9.82
CA GLU A 62 25.11 7.50 -10.19
C GLU A 62 24.46 6.88 -8.94
N GLY A 63 25.25 6.54 -7.92
CA GLY A 63 24.74 6.05 -6.63
C GLY A 63 23.83 7.07 -5.92
N LEU A 64 24.21 8.36 -5.93
CA LEU A 64 23.35 9.44 -5.44
C LEU A 64 22.08 9.59 -6.28
N CYS A 65 22.19 9.52 -7.62
CA CYS A 65 21.04 9.57 -8.51
C CYS A 65 20.03 8.45 -8.21
N VAL A 66 20.49 7.20 -8.07
CA VAL A 66 19.62 6.06 -7.76
C VAL A 66 18.89 6.26 -6.42
N GLY A 67 19.59 6.79 -5.40
CA GLY A 67 18.97 7.13 -4.11
C GLY A 67 17.84 8.15 -4.25
N PHE A 68 18.07 9.25 -4.97
CA PHE A 68 17.03 10.25 -5.22
C PHE A 68 15.92 9.75 -6.15
N CYS A 69 16.24 8.88 -7.10
CA CYS A 69 15.26 8.26 -7.99
C CYS A 69 14.24 7.45 -7.20
N LEU A 70 14.71 6.58 -6.30
CA LEU A 70 13.84 5.79 -5.42
C LEU A 70 12.96 6.69 -4.55
N GLU A 71 13.55 7.69 -3.89
CA GLU A 71 12.81 8.62 -3.04
C GLU A 71 11.74 9.39 -3.83
N LYS A 72 12.09 9.88 -5.02
CA LYS A 72 11.18 10.58 -5.93
C LYS A 72 10.04 9.65 -6.35
N PHE A 73 10.35 8.42 -6.74
CA PHE A 73 9.37 7.44 -7.20
C PHE A 73 8.32 7.18 -6.10
N LEU A 74 8.76 6.86 -4.88
CA LEU A 74 7.85 6.56 -3.77
C LEU A 74 6.95 7.76 -3.43
N LYS A 75 7.52 8.98 -3.39
CA LYS A 75 6.74 10.21 -3.16
C LYS A 75 5.72 10.47 -4.26
N VAL A 76 6.09 10.21 -5.51
CA VAL A 76 5.19 10.37 -6.66
C VAL A 76 4.06 9.34 -6.61
N THR A 77 4.36 8.07 -6.37
CA THR A 77 3.35 7.00 -6.24
C THR A 77 2.35 7.31 -5.13
N GLN A 78 2.80 7.83 -3.99
CA GLN A 78 1.91 8.26 -2.89
C GLN A 78 1.03 9.44 -3.30
N ARG A 79 1.60 10.47 -3.95
CA ARG A 79 0.84 11.65 -4.40
C ARG A 79 -0.19 11.29 -5.47
N ILE A 80 0.17 10.44 -6.43
CA ILE A 80 -0.75 9.95 -7.46
C ILE A 80 -1.91 9.21 -6.80
N SER A 81 -1.62 8.33 -5.84
CA SER A 81 -2.64 7.58 -5.10
C SER A 81 -3.63 8.52 -4.39
N GLN A 82 -3.14 9.57 -3.72
CA GLN A 82 -4.00 10.58 -3.08
C GLN A 82 -4.91 11.28 -4.10
N ARG A 83 -4.37 11.76 -5.22
CA ARG A 83 -5.18 12.44 -6.25
C ARG A 83 -6.19 11.50 -6.91
N PHE A 84 -5.81 10.25 -7.10
CA PHE A 84 -6.72 9.25 -7.66
C PHE A 84 -7.89 8.97 -6.70
N GLN A 85 -7.64 8.84 -5.41
CA GLN A 85 -8.69 8.67 -4.39
C GLN A 85 -9.62 9.89 -4.35
N GLU A 86 -9.08 11.11 -4.38
CA GLU A 86 -9.88 12.34 -4.48
C GLU A 86 -10.80 12.32 -5.70
N HIS A 87 -10.28 11.93 -6.87
CA HIS A 87 -11.07 11.86 -8.09
C HIS A 87 -12.14 10.76 -8.05
N GLN A 88 -11.82 9.59 -7.50
CA GLN A 88 -12.75 8.48 -7.34
C GLN A 88 -13.96 8.89 -6.48
N MET A 89 -13.74 9.64 -5.39
CA MET A 89 -14.82 10.15 -4.54
C MET A 89 -15.75 11.11 -5.31
N LEU A 90 -15.17 12.09 -6.02
CA LEU A 90 -15.95 13.04 -6.82
C LEU A 90 -16.78 12.35 -7.92
N MET A 91 -16.20 11.35 -8.59
CA MET A 91 -16.90 10.60 -9.63
C MET A 91 -18.06 9.79 -9.05
N ASN A 92 -17.86 9.16 -7.89
CA ASN A 92 -18.91 8.42 -7.20
C ASN A 92 -20.06 9.34 -6.74
N GLU A 93 -19.74 10.51 -6.19
CA GLU A 93 -20.74 11.53 -5.83
C GLU A 93 -21.56 11.98 -7.04
N ASN A 94 -20.88 12.30 -8.15
CA ASN A 94 -21.54 12.69 -9.39
C ASN A 94 -22.43 11.57 -9.95
N GLN A 95 -21.97 10.31 -9.91
CA GLN A 95 -22.76 9.15 -10.35
C GLN A 95 -24.02 8.95 -9.49
N MET A 96 -23.94 9.15 -8.18
CA MET A 96 -25.12 9.10 -7.30
C MET A 96 -26.12 10.23 -7.60
N ILE A 97 -25.65 11.43 -7.93
CA ILE A 97 -26.52 12.55 -8.33
C ILE A 97 -27.21 12.24 -9.66
N VAL A 98 -26.50 11.68 -10.63
CA VAL A 98 -27.09 11.27 -11.92
C VAL A 98 -28.12 10.16 -11.71
N GLY A 99 -27.82 9.14 -10.92
CA GLY A 99 -28.76 8.04 -10.63
C GLY A 99 -30.07 8.50 -9.94
N LYS A 100 -29.98 9.51 -9.06
CA LYS A 100 -31.16 10.17 -8.48
C LYS A 100 -31.95 10.97 -9.52
N LYS A 101 -31.28 11.64 -10.45
CA LYS A 101 -31.92 12.43 -11.53
C LYS A 101 -32.59 11.56 -12.59
N THR A 102 -32.05 10.38 -12.88
CA THR A 102 -32.59 9.46 -13.90
C THR A 102 -33.67 8.51 -13.37
N GLY A 103 -34.10 8.67 -12.11
CA GLY A 103 -35.21 7.90 -11.54
C GLY A 103 -34.92 6.41 -11.33
N LEU A 104 -33.64 6.01 -11.29
CA LEU A 104 -33.23 4.62 -11.08
C LEU A 104 -33.43 4.16 -9.62
N PHE A 105 -33.52 5.12 -8.69
CA PHE A 105 -33.92 4.92 -7.31
C PHE A 105 -35.33 5.51 -7.12
N LYS A 106 -36.37 4.78 -7.52
CA LYS A 106 -37.77 5.11 -7.23
C LYS A 106 -38.39 3.99 -6.41
#